data_AF-A0A1A3N3I2-F1
#
_entry.id   AF-A0A1A3N3I2-F1
#
_cell.length_a   1.000
_cell.length_b   1.000
_cell.length_c   1.000
_cell.angle_alpha   90.00
_cell.angle_beta   90.00
_cell.angle_gamma   90.00
#
_symmetry.space_group_name_H-M   'P 1'
#
loop_
_entity.id
_entity.type
_entity.pdbx_description
1 polymer ?
#
loop_
_entity_poly.entity_id
_entity_poly.type
_entity_poly.pdbx_seq_one_letter_code
_entity_poly.pdbx_strand_id
1 'polypeptide(L)'
;MALFDDDMSAGVAAVVAVPELIAAAATDLATIDRTLAVARMTAAGPTSNVLPAAADEVSGAVAQLFSQQAREYQRTAGHGAAYLQQFVEHLALAARSYGGVDAANASTLGTAAADAYLTAAASALGTAAADASALGIANASALGTAAAGLPSFDPLVANVTTLFFQVAAGAYYLLFPILLPPIFLALAIWLPLAFLSSVLPL
;
A
#
# COMPACT_ATOMS: atom_id res chain seq x y z
N MET A 1 17.19 25.84 -33.90
CA MET A 1 16.09 25.25 -34.68
C MET A 1 15.97 23.81 -34.20
N ALA A 2 14.94 23.58 -33.36
CA ALA A 2 14.41 22.35 -32.77
C ALA A 2 15.20 21.02 -32.88
N LEU A 3 15.34 20.32 -31.74
CA LEU A 3 15.04 18.89 -31.56
C LEU A 3 15.94 18.27 -30.46
N PHE A 4 15.79 18.69 -29.20
CA PHE A 4 16.25 17.87 -28.07
C PHE A 4 15.38 18.14 -26.84
N ASP A 5 14.77 17.05 -26.37
CA ASP A 5 14.13 16.80 -25.07
C ASP A 5 12.75 17.39 -24.76
N ASP A 6 11.75 16.72 -25.35
CA ASP A 6 10.37 16.62 -24.86
C ASP A 6 10.19 15.49 -23.81
N ASP A 7 11.28 14.93 -23.25
CA ASP A 7 11.25 13.74 -22.38
C ASP A 7 11.18 14.06 -20.86
N MET A 8 10.95 15.33 -20.50
CA MET A 8 10.73 15.76 -19.11
C MET A 8 9.25 15.96 -18.77
N SER A 9 8.33 15.39 -19.56
CA SER A 9 6.93 15.27 -19.15
C SER A 9 6.79 14.15 -18.12
N ALA A 10 6.94 14.52 -16.85
CA ALA A 10 6.45 13.76 -15.70
C ALA A 10 6.76 12.25 -15.74
N GLY A 11 8.02 11.91 -15.51
CA GLY A 11 8.36 10.57 -15.01
C GLY A 11 7.67 10.37 -13.66
N VAL A 12 6.43 9.89 -13.69
CA VAL A 12 5.70 9.44 -12.50
C VAL A 12 6.56 8.33 -11.91
N ALA A 13 7.20 8.61 -10.78
CA ALA A 13 7.92 7.61 -10.02
C ALA A 13 6.92 6.50 -9.64
N ALA A 14 6.91 5.41 -10.40
CA ALA A 14 6.04 4.28 -10.16
C ALA A 14 6.57 3.52 -8.94
N VAL A 15 5.95 3.74 -7.79
CA VAL A 15 6.21 2.95 -6.57
C VAL A 15 5.49 1.62 -6.72
N VAL A 16 6.25 0.55 -6.93
CA VAL A 16 5.74 -0.82 -6.93
C VAL A 16 5.81 -1.36 -5.50
N ALA A 17 4.66 -1.55 -4.86
CA ALA A 17 4.54 -2.17 -3.56
C ALA A 17 4.21 -3.66 -3.74
N VAL A 18 5.01 -4.55 -3.16
CA VAL A 18 4.72 -5.99 -3.07
C VAL A 18 4.32 -6.30 -1.63
N PRO A 19 3.03 -6.52 -1.33
CA PRO A 19 2.53 -6.70 0.03
C PRO A 19 3.31 -7.74 0.84
N GLU A 20 3.69 -8.84 0.22
CA GLU A 20 4.43 -9.94 0.86
C GLU A 20 5.83 -9.51 1.29
N LEU A 21 6.53 -8.74 0.46
CA LEU A 21 7.86 -8.21 0.79
C LEU A 21 7.79 -7.16 1.90
N ILE A 22 6.73 -6.35 1.91
CA ILE A 22 6.50 -5.35 2.96
C ILE A 22 6.19 -6.03 4.30
N ALA A 23 5.39 -7.09 4.29
CA ALA A 23 5.10 -7.89 5.49
C ALA A 23 6.35 -8.60 6.03
N ALA A 24 7.20 -9.14 5.14
CA ALA A 24 8.48 -9.72 5.52
C ALA A 24 9.40 -8.66 6.14
N ALA A 25 9.55 -7.50 5.50
CA ALA A 25 10.34 -6.39 6.01
C ALA A 25 9.87 -5.88 7.38
N ALA A 26 8.54 -5.82 7.61
CA ALA A 26 7.99 -5.47 8.92
C ALA A 26 8.38 -6.49 10.00
N THR A 27 8.39 -7.78 9.66
CA THR A 27 8.80 -8.87 10.56
C THR A 27 10.29 -8.81 10.89
N ASP A 28 11.13 -8.55 9.89
CA ASP A 28 12.57 -8.37 10.07
C ASP A 28 12.87 -7.17 10.96
N LEU A 29 12.18 -6.05 10.74
CA LEU A 29 12.34 -4.84 11.53
C LEU A 29 11.89 -5.02 12.99
N ALA A 30 10.80 -5.78 13.22
CA ALA A 30 10.37 -6.15 14.57
C ALA A 30 11.45 -6.99 15.30
N THR A 31 12.12 -7.88 14.57
CA THR A 31 13.23 -8.69 15.10
C THR A 31 14.43 -7.83 15.46
N ILE A 32 14.76 -6.86 14.62
CA ILE A 32 15.82 -5.86 14.87
C ILE A 32 15.49 -5.02 16.11
N ASP A 33 14.26 -4.49 16.22
CA ASP A 33 13.84 -3.68 17.37
C ASP A 33 13.97 -4.46 18.68
N ARG A 34 13.53 -5.73 18.69
CA ARG A 34 13.66 -6.59 19.86
C ARG A 34 15.12 -6.84 20.24
N THR A 35 15.98 -7.10 19.26
CA THR A 35 17.42 -7.30 19.48
C THR A 35 18.06 -6.03 20.05
N LEU A 36 17.70 -4.88 19.50
CA LEU A 36 18.18 -3.58 19.97
C LEU A 36 17.67 -3.26 21.39
N ALA A 37 16.43 -3.60 21.71
CA ALA A 37 15.88 -3.45 23.05
C ALA A 37 16.67 -4.27 24.09
N VAL A 38 16.96 -5.54 23.78
CA VAL A 38 17.78 -6.40 24.65
C VAL A 38 19.19 -5.83 24.82
N ALA A 39 19.83 -5.39 23.73
CA ALA A 39 21.15 -4.78 23.78
C ALA A 39 21.16 -3.50 24.64
N ARG A 40 20.18 -2.61 24.46
CA ARG A 40 20.02 -1.38 25.25
C ARG A 40 19.82 -1.68 26.73
N MET A 41 18.94 -2.61 27.08
CA MET A 41 18.69 -3.02 28.47
C MET A 41 19.94 -3.60 29.12
N THR A 42 20.70 -4.42 28.39
CA THR A 42 21.95 -5.02 28.87
C THR A 42 23.02 -3.95 29.12
N ALA A 43 23.11 -2.96 28.23
CA ALA A 43 24.07 -1.86 28.35
C ALA A 43 23.68 -0.82 29.41
N ALA A 44 22.38 -0.64 29.71
CA ALA A 44 21.89 0.44 30.57
C ALA A 44 22.54 0.46 31.96
N GLY A 45 22.61 -0.69 32.61
CA GLY A 45 23.25 -0.84 33.93
C GLY A 45 24.73 -0.44 33.94
N PRO A 46 25.60 -1.10 33.16
CA PRO A 46 27.03 -0.82 33.16
C PRO A 46 27.38 0.60 32.67
N THR A 47 26.61 1.20 31.76
CA THR A 47 26.90 2.57 31.28
C THR A 47 26.42 3.67 32.21
N SER A 48 25.45 3.40 33.08
CA SER A 48 24.88 4.42 33.99
C SER A 48 25.45 4.38 35.41
N ASN A 49 26.27 3.37 35.72
CA ASN A 49 26.93 3.17 37.00
C ASN A 49 28.46 3.13 36.84
N VAL A 50 29.00 4.12 36.13
CA VAL A 50 30.45 4.22 35.91
C VAL A 50 31.12 4.58 37.23
N LEU A 51 32.14 3.80 37.61
CA LEU A 51 32.94 4.07 38.81
C LEU A 51 34.05 5.10 38.50
N PRO A 52 34.42 5.96 39.45
CA PRO A 52 35.56 6.87 39.30
C PRO A 52 36.85 6.09 39.01
N ALA A 53 37.68 6.59 38.08
CA ALA A 53 38.96 5.98 37.74
C ALA A 53 40.00 6.09 38.87
N ALA A 54 39.90 7.14 39.69
CA ALA A 54 40.69 7.38 40.89
C ALA A 54 39.86 8.14 41.94
N ALA A 55 40.41 8.31 43.15
CA ALA A 55 39.73 8.94 44.29
C ALA A 55 39.68 10.48 44.21
N ASP A 56 40.19 11.07 43.14
CA ASP A 56 40.17 12.51 42.94
C ASP A 56 38.80 13.03 42.48
N GLU A 57 38.55 14.30 42.75
CA GLU A 57 37.29 14.97 42.43
C GLU A 57 37.01 15.02 40.92
N VAL A 58 38.04 15.07 40.07
CA VAL A 58 37.89 15.13 38.61
C VAL A 58 37.41 13.78 38.08
N SER A 59 38.03 12.68 38.51
CA SER A 59 37.56 11.31 38.20
C SER A 59 36.13 11.07 38.66
N GLY A 60 35.77 11.57 39.84
CA GLY A 60 34.39 11.53 40.34
C GLY A 60 33.41 12.31 39.46
N ALA A 61 33.75 13.55 39.10
CA ALA A 61 32.93 14.40 38.24
C ALA A 61 32.76 13.82 36.83
N VAL A 62 33.83 13.25 36.25
CA VAL A 62 33.80 12.61 34.92
C VAL A 62 32.91 11.35 34.94
N ALA A 63 33.02 10.51 35.97
CA ALA A 63 32.15 9.34 36.13
C ALA A 63 30.67 9.74 36.27
N GLN A 64 30.38 10.82 37.00
CA GLN A 64 29.02 11.37 37.10
C GLN A 64 28.50 11.91 35.77
N LEU A 65 29.32 12.64 35.00
CA LEU A 65 28.97 13.16 33.68
C LEU A 65 28.58 12.03 32.72
N PHE A 66 29.41 10.98 32.62
CA PHE A 66 29.10 9.83 31.77
C PHE A 66 27.84 9.10 32.21
N SER A 67 27.64 8.95 33.52
CA SER A 67 26.43 8.32 34.07
C SER A 67 25.17 9.13 33.78
N GLN A 68 25.25 10.47 33.80
CA GLN A 68 24.15 11.36 33.39
C GLN A 68 23.85 11.23 31.90
N GLN A 69 24.89 11.31 31.05
CA GLN A 69 24.75 11.15 29.60
C GLN A 69 24.14 9.81 29.23
N ALA A 70 24.51 8.73 29.92
CA ALA A 70 23.94 7.40 29.71
C ALA A 70 22.44 7.37 30.04
N ARG A 71 22.00 8.01 31.11
CA ARG A 71 20.56 8.09 31.46
C ARG A 71 19.76 8.91 30.44
N GLU A 72 20.33 10.00 29.96
CA GLU A 72 19.70 10.80 28.89
C GLU A 72 19.61 10.03 27.58
N TYR A 73 20.69 9.33 27.19
CA TYR A 73 20.68 8.44 26.04
C TYR A 73 19.59 7.38 26.17
N GLN A 74 19.48 6.70 27.32
CA GLN A 74 18.45 5.67 27.52
C GLN A 74 17.03 6.22 27.42
N ARG A 75 16.78 7.44 27.93
CA ARG A 75 15.48 8.11 27.79
C ARG A 75 15.16 8.39 26.33
N THR A 76 16.09 8.99 25.58
CA THR A 76 15.92 9.31 24.16
C THR A 76 15.80 8.06 23.30
N ALA A 77 16.61 7.04 23.56
CA ALA A 77 16.54 5.76 22.87
C ALA A 77 15.21 5.04 23.11
N GLY A 78 14.58 5.24 24.28
CA GLY A 78 13.23 4.77 24.57
C GLY A 78 12.17 5.42 23.66
N HIS A 79 12.27 6.72 23.41
CA HIS A 79 11.38 7.39 22.44
C HIS A 79 11.56 6.86 21.02
N GLY A 80 12.80 6.62 20.60
CA GLY A 80 13.10 6.01 19.29
C GLY A 80 12.53 4.58 19.16
N ALA A 81 12.57 3.78 20.23
CA ALA A 81 11.98 2.45 20.25
C ALA A 81 10.46 2.50 20.04
N ALA A 82 9.77 3.40 20.74
CA ALA A 82 8.32 3.56 20.59
C ALA A 82 7.92 3.98 19.17
N TYR A 83 8.70 4.88 18.55
CA TYR A 83 8.51 5.26 17.15
C TYR A 83 8.70 4.07 16.20
N LEU A 84 9.74 3.26 16.41
CA LEU A 84 10.01 2.10 15.56
C LEU A 84 8.89 1.06 15.64
N GLN A 85 8.30 0.87 16.82
CA GLN A 85 7.13 0.00 17.00
C GLN A 85 5.92 0.50 16.19
N GLN A 86 5.60 1.79 16.29
CA GLN A 86 4.51 2.38 15.50
C GLN A 86 4.78 2.27 14.00
N PHE A 87 6.02 2.48 13.56
CA PHE A 87 6.40 2.33 12.17
C PHE A 87 6.18 0.90 11.66
N VAL A 88 6.57 -0.13 12.43
CA VAL A 88 6.33 -1.54 12.08
C VAL A 88 4.85 -1.85 12.00
N GLU A 89 4.04 -1.36 12.94
CA GLU A 89 2.58 -1.53 12.92
C GLU A 89 1.95 -0.90 11.67
N HIS A 90 2.33 0.34 11.34
CA HIS A 90 1.87 1.01 10.13
C HIS A 90 2.30 0.28 8.85
N LEU A 91 3.52 -0.24 8.80
CA LEU A 91 4.03 -1.00 7.65
C LEU A 91 3.24 -2.31 7.45
N ALA A 92 2.96 -3.02 8.54
CA ALA A 92 2.15 -4.24 8.51
C ALA A 92 0.70 -3.95 8.09
N LEU A 93 0.11 -2.86 8.58
CA LEU A 93 -1.23 -2.41 8.15
C LEU A 93 -1.26 -2.04 6.67
N ALA A 94 -0.25 -1.33 6.18
CA ALA A 94 -0.13 -0.98 4.76
C ALA A 94 -0.06 -2.24 3.88
N ALA A 95 0.78 -3.22 4.24
CA ALA A 95 0.86 -4.50 3.52
C ALA A 95 -0.50 -5.20 3.43
N ARG A 96 -1.24 -5.28 4.55
CA ARG A 96 -2.57 -5.90 4.58
C ARG A 96 -3.59 -5.14 3.74
N SER A 97 -3.51 -3.82 3.70
CA SER A 97 -4.40 -2.98 2.87
C SER A 97 -4.19 -3.25 1.38
N TYR A 98 -2.94 -3.17 0.91
CA TYR A 98 -2.61 -3.44 -0.50
C TYR A 98 -2.94 -4.88 -0.90
N GLY A 99 -2.57 -5.88 -0.08
CA GLY A 99 -2.92 -7.28 -0.33
C GLY A 99 -4.42 -7.53 -0.32
N GLY A 100 -5.19 -6.81 0.51
CA GLY A 100 -6.65 -6.88 0.53
C GLY A 100 -7.30 -6.37 -0.76
N VAL A 101 -6.76 -5.27 -1.33
CA VAL A 101 -7.20 -4.74 -2.63
C VAL A 101 -6.90 -5.73 -3.75
N ASP A 102 -5.71 -6.32 -3.78
CA ASP A 102 -5.34 -7.29 -4.81
C ASP A 102 -6.21 -8.55 -4.75
N ALA A 103 -6.51 -9.05 -3.54
CA ALA A 103 -7.41 -10.19 -3.35
C ALA A 103 -8.86 -9.88 -3.79
N ALA A 104 -9.35 -8.66 -3.51
CA ALA A 104 -10.67 -8.22 -3.97
C ALA A 104 -10.74 -8.07 -5.49
N ASN A 105 -9.68 -7.55 -6.10
CA ASN A 105 -9.59 -7.43 -7.57
C ASN A 105 -9.55 -8.82 -8.22
N ALA A 106 -8.77 -9.75 -7.69
CA ALA A 106 -8.67 -11.11 -8.19
C ALA A 106 -10.02 -11.86 -8.10
N SER A 107 -10.76 -11.72 -6.99
CA SER A 107 -12.07 -12.37 -6.84
C SER A 107 -13.09 -11.81 -7.81
N THR A 108 -13.08 -10.49 -8.02
CA THR A 108 -13.99 -9.78 -8.91
C THR A 108 -13.73 -10.11 -10.38
N LEU A 109 -12.46 -10.21 -10.79
CA LEU A 109 -12.09 -10.69 -12.12
C LEU A 109 -12.48 -12.17 -12.33
N GLY A 110 -12.29 -13.01 -11.31
CA GLY A 110 -12.67 -14.42 -11.35
C GLY A 110 -14.17 -14.63 -11.52
N THR A 111 -15.00 -13.88 -10.80
CA THR A 111 -16.47 -13.96 -10.91
C THR A 111 -16.95 -13.44 -12.27
N ALA A 112 -16.39 -12.32 -12.75
CA ALA A 112 -16.71 -11.80 -14.09
C ALA A 112 -16.33 -12.77 -15.22
N ALA A 113 -15.19 -13.45 -15.12
CA ALA A 113 -14.77 -14.43 -16.11
C ALA A 113 -15.70 -15.66 -16.12
N ALA A 114 -16.11 -16.13 -14.93
CA ALA A 114 -17.07 -17.24 -14.82
C ALA A 114 -18.44 -16.88 -15.41
N ASP A 115 -18.94 -15.67 -15.15
CA ASP A 115 -20.22 -15.20 -15.67
C ASP A 115 -20.21 -15.04 -17.20
N ALA A 116 -19.12 -14.50 -17.76
CA ALA A 116 -18.92 -14.41 -19.21
C ALA A 116 -18.89 -15.79 -19.87
N TYR A 117 -18.23 -16.78 -19.25
CA TYR A 117 -18.18 -18.15 -19.76
C TYR A 117 -19.55 -18.82 -19.76
N LEU A 118 -20.32 -18.69 -18.67
CA LEU A 118 -21.68 -19.25 -18.56
C LEU A 118 -22.62 -18.61 -19.60
N THR A 119 -22.50 -17.30 -19.81
CA THR A 119 -23.30 -16.58 -20.81
C THR A 119 -22.97 -17.04 -22.24
N ALA A 120 -21.67 -17.20 -22.56
CA ALA A 120 -21.23 -17.70 -23.86
C ALA A 120 -21.66 -19.15 -24.11
N ALA A 121 -21.61 -20.00 -23.09
CA ALA A 121 -22.08 -21.39 -23.19
C ALA A 121 -23.60 -21.46 -23.40
N ALA A 122 -24.37 -20.63 -22.69
CA ALA A 122 -25.82 -20.56 -22.83
C ALA A 122 -26.25 -20.05 -24.21
N SER A 123 -25.56 -19.04 -24.77
CA SER A 123 -25.86 -18.52 -26.09
C SER A 123 -25.50 -19.51 -27.20
N ALA A 124 -24.36 -20.20 -27.10
CA ALA A 124 -23.97 -21.26 -28.04
C ALA A 124 -24.94 -22.46 -28.03
N LEU A 125 -25.47 -22.82 -26.86
CA LEU A 125 -26.49 -23.85 -26.77
C LEU A 125 -27.83 -23.38 -27.36
N GLY A 126 -28.20 -22.11 -27.13
CA GLY A 126 -29.39 -21.50 -27.70
C GLY A 126 -29.36 -21.42 -29.23
N THR A 127 -28.22 -21.05 -29.82
CA THR A 127 -28.05 -21.02 -31.28
C THR A 127 -28.05 -22.43 -31.87
N ALA A 128 -27.36 -23.38 -31.25
CA ALA A 128 -27.37 -24.79 -31.69
C ALA A 128 -28.79 -25.40 -31.68
N ALA A 129 -29.62 -25.06 -30.70
CA ALA A 129 -31.01 -25.50 -30.62
C ALA A 129 -31.90 -24.83 -31.69
N ALA A 130 -31.66 -23.55 -31.98
CA ALA A 130 -32.38 -22.82 -33.03
C ALA A 130 -32.04 -23.37 -34.42
N ASP A 131 -30.76 -23.66 -34.69
CA ASP A 131 -30.31 -24.20 -35.98
C ASP A 131 -30.80 -25.65 -36.21
N ALA A 132 -30.82 -26.48 -35.16
CA ALA A 132 -31.36 -27.84 -35.23
C ALA A 132 -32.88 -27.86 -35.52
N SER A 133 -33.62 -26.92 -34.94
CA SER A 133 -35.07 -26.78 -35.17
C SER A 133 -35.41 -26.24 -36.56
N ALA A 134 -34.60 -25.32 -37.11
CA ALA A 134 -34.80 -24.74 -38.45
C ALA A 134 -34.56 -25.74 -39.59
N LEU A 135 -33.64 -26.69 -39.40
CA LEU A 135 -33.30 -27.68 -40.44
C LEU A 135 -34.19 -28.94 -40.37
N GLY A 136 -35.05 -29.08 -39.36
CA GLY A 136 -35.86 -30.29 -39.14
C GLY A 136 -35.02 -31.55 -38.87
N ILE A 137 -33.74 -31.37 -38.52
CA ILE A 137 -32.79 -32.46 -38.31
C ILE A 137 -32.65 -32.63 -36.80
N ALA A 138 -33.00 -33.81 -36.30
CA ALA A 138 -32.84 -34.11 -34.88
C ALA A 138 -31.35 -34.07 -34.41
N ASN A 139 -30.34 -33.90 -35.29
CA ASN A 139 -28.91 -33.99 -34.91
C ASN A 139 -27.82 -33.44 -35.89
N ALA A 140 -28.00 -32.32 -36.61
CA ALA A 140 -27.06 -31.84 -37.66
C ALA A 140 -25.98 -30.81 -37.25
N SER A 141 -25.92 -30.40 -35.99
CA SER A 141 -25.12 -29.26 -35.50
C SER A 141 -23.60 -29.49 -35.32
N ALA A 142 -23.04 -30.64 -35.76
CA ALA A 142 -21.79 -31.13 -35.18
C ALA A 142 -20.45 -30.74 -35.86
N LEU A 143 -20.40 -30.19 -37.09
CA LEU A 143 -19.10 -29.96 -37.77
C LEU A 143 -18.84 -28.54 -38.33
N GLY A 144 -19.86 -27.73 -38.62
CA GLY A 144 -19.67 -26.40 -39.24
C GLY A 144 -19.43 -25.25 -38.25
N THR A 145 -19.97 -25.36 -37.03
CA THR A 145 -19.94 -24.31 -36.00
C THR A 145 -18.70 -24.37 -35.09
N ALA A 146 -17.87 -25.42 -35.19
CA ALA A 146 -16.68 -25.58 -34.35
C ALA A 146 -15.62 -24.48 -34.52
N ALA A 147 -15.61 -23.76 -35.66
CA ALA A 147 -14.73 -22.59 -35.87
C ALA A 147 -15.39 -21.25 -35.48
N ALA A 148 -16.72 -21.18 -35.34
CA ALA A 148 -17.47 -20.00 -34.91
C ALA A 148 -17.78 -20.01 -33.39
N GLY A 149 -17.54 -21.14 -32.72
CA GLY A 149 -17.73 -21.34 -31.28
C GLY A 149 -16.54 -20.97 -30.40
N LEU A 150 -15.52 -20.28 -30.93
CA LEU A 150 -14.54 -19.64 -30.06
C LEU A 150 -15.24 -18.47 -29.35
N PRO A 151 -15.33 -18.46 -28.01
CA PRO A 151 -16.02 -17.39 -27.29
C PRO A 151 -15.39 -16.05 -27.65
N SER A 152 -16.21 -15.07 -28.07
CA SER A 152 -15.75 -13.71 -28.28
C SER A 152 -15.32 -13.09 -26.96
N PHE A 153 -14.25 -12.27 -26.99
CA PHE A 153 -13.73 -11.60 -25.80
C PHE A 153 -14.52 -10.34 -25.40
N ASP A 154 -15.43 -9.85 -26.23
CA ASP A 154 -16.28 -8.67 -25.95
C ASP A 154 -16.98 -8.69 -24.58
N PRO A 155 -17.67 -9.77 -24.15
CA PRO A 155 -18.28 -9.82 -22.83
C PRO A 155 -17.26 -9.74 -21.69
N LEU A 156 -16.05 -10.29 -21.88
CA LEU A 156 -14.97 -10.19 -20.89
C LEU A 156 -14.46 -8.76 -20.78
N VAL A 157 -14.23 -8.09 -21.91
CA VAL A 157 -13.78 -6.69 -21.95
C VAL A 157 -14.82 -5.78 -21.29
N ALA A 158 -16.11 -5.98 -21.56
CA ALA A 158 -17.18 -5.22 -20.94
C ALA A 158 -17.21 -5.41 -19.41
N ASN A 159 -17.17 -6.66 -18.93
CA ASN A 159 -17.16 -6.94 -17.50
C ASN A 159 -15.92 -6.37 -16.79
N VAL A 160 -14.72 -6.54 -17.37
CA VAL A 160 -13.47 -6.00 -16.82
C VAL A 160 -13.54 -4.47 -16.71
N THR A 161 -14.08 -3.81 -17.75
CA THR A 161 -14.21 -2.36 -17.78
C THR A 161 -15.18 -1.87 -16.71
N THR A 162 -16.34 -2.51 -16.55
CA THR A 162 -17.32 -2.15 -15.51
C THR A 162 -16.75 -2.34 -14.11
N LEU A 163 -16.05 -3.44 -13.85
CA LEU A 163 -15.45 -3.75 -12.56
C LEU A 163 -14.33 -2.77 -12.18
N PHE A 164 -13.50 -2.37 -13.16
CA PHE A 164 -12.48 -1.35 -12.96
C PHE A 164 -13.08 -0.04 -12.41
N PHE A 165 -14.16 0.44 -13.03
CA PHE A 165 -14.81 1.68 -12.56
C PHE A 165 -15.46 1.53 -11.18
N GLN A 166 -15.99 0.36 -10.86
CA GLN A 166 -16.61 0.09 -9.57
C GLN A 166 -15.58 0.03 -8.43
N VAL A 167 -14.44 -0.63 -8.65
CA VAL A 167 -13.32 -0.65 -7.69
C VAL A 167 -12.71 0.73 -7.54
N ALA A 168 -12.48 1.46 -8.64
CA ALA A 168 -11.95 2.82 -8.62
C ALA A 168 -12.88 3.78 -7.84
N ALA A 169 -14.20 3.68 -8.06
CA ALA A 169 -15.18 4.44 -7.31
C ALA A 169 -15.17 4.08 -5.81
N GLY A 170 -15.12 2.78 -5.47
CA GLY A 170 -15.04 2.33 -4.07
C GLY A 170 -13.79 2.85 -3.35
N ALA A 171 -12.63 2.77 -4.00
CA ALA A 171 -11.37 3.31 -3.47
C ALA A 171 -11.44 4.84 -3.29
N TYR A 172 -12.02 5.55 -4.25
CA TYR A 172 -12.23 7.00 -4.15
C TYR A 172 -13.08 7.36 -2.92
N TYR A 173 -14.23 6.72 -2.72
CA TYR A 173 -15.11 7.02 -1.58
C TYR A 173 -14.53 6.62 -0.21
N LEU A 174 -13.71 5.57 -0.13
CA LEU A 174 -13.06 5.16 1.11
C LEU A 174 -11.84 6.02 1.48
N LEU A 175 -11.12 6.54 0.48
CA LEU A 175 -9.91 7.35 0.69
C LEU A 175 -10.22 8.85 0.82
N PHE A 176 -11.32 9.32 0.21
CA PHE A 176 -11.82 10.70 0.32
C PHE A 176 -11.93 11.22 1.77
N PRO A 177 -12.53 10.52 2.75
CA PRO A 177 -12.62 11.04 4.13
C PRO A 177 -11.29 11.08 4.90
N ILE A 178 -10.24 10.40 4.44
CA ILE A 178 -8.90 10.41 5.07
C ILE A 178 -8.03 11.54 4.48
N LEU A 179 -8.22 11.88 3.21
CA LEU A 179 -7.43 12.90 2.50
C LEU A 179 -8.05 14.32 2.60
N LEU A 180 -9.37 14.42 2.76
CA LEU A 180 -10.08 15.70 2.89
C LEU A 180 -9.69 16.51 4.14
N PRO A 181 -9.60 15.93 5.36
CA PRO A 181 -9.29 16.67 6.58
C PRO A 181 -7.94 17.43 6.53
N PRO A 182 -6.82 16.84 6.10
CA PRO A 182 -5.54 17.56 6.06
C PRO A 182 -5.49 18.64 4.97
N ILE A 183 -6.17 18.46 3.83
CA ILE A 183 -6.24 19.47 2.76
C ILE A 183 -7.07 20.68 3.21
N PHE A 184 -8.22 20.46 3.85
CA PHE A 184 -9.03 21.55 4.41
C PHE A 184 -8.33 22.26 5.57
N LEU A 185 -7.59 21.52 6.41
CA LEU A 185 -6.78 22.12 7.48
C LEU A 185 -5.63 22.97 6.92
N ALA A 186 -4.95 22.50 5.88
CA ALA A 186 -3.87 23.22 5.21
C ALA A 186 -4.39 24.50 4.51
N LEU A 187 -5.53 24.43 3.81
CA LEU A 187 -6.18 25.59 3.20
C LEU A 187 -6.71 26.58 4.26
N ALA A 188 -7.29 26.10 5.35
CA ALA A 188 -7.78 26.96 6.44
C ALA A 188 -6.66 27.69 7.19
N ILE A 189 -5.44 27.12 7.24
CA ILE A 189 -4.26 27.76 7.81
C ILE A 189 -3.61 28.72 6.79
N TRP A 190 -3.54 28.36 5.52
CA TRP A 190 -2.84 29.13 4.49
C TRP A 190 -3.62 30.38 4.03
N LEU A 191 -4.95 30.31 3.93
CA LEU A 191 -5.80 31.43 3.47
C LEU A 191 -5.71 32.71 4.34
N PRO A 192 -5.75 32.65 5.69
CA PRO A 192 -5.58 33.83 6.52
C PRO A 192 -4.15 34.39 6.50
N LEU A 193 -3.11 33.55 6.34
CA LEU A 193 -1.71 34.03 6.22
C LEU A 193 -1.45 34.74 4.89
N ALA A 194 -1.98 34.22 3.78
CA ALA A 194 -1.87 34.84 2.46
C ALA A 194 -2.63 36.19 2.39
N PHE A 195 -3.75 36.29 3.09
CA PHE A 195 -4.50 37.54 3.22
C PHE A 195 -3.74 38.57 4.06
N LEU A 196 -3.10 38.15 5.16
CA LEU A 196 -2.30 39.04 6.01
C LEU A 196 -1.04 39.57 5.28
N SER A 197 -0.37 38.73 4.46
CA SER A 197 0.76 39.16 3.63
C SER A 197 0.37 40.10 2.49
N SER A 198 -0.90 40.09 2.07
CA SER A 198 -1.42 41.02 1.06
C SER A 198 -1.82 42.38 1.64
N VAL A 199 -2.01 42.48 2.97
CA VAL A 199 -2.52 43.70 3.64
C VAL A 199 -1.42 44.49 4.35
N LEU A 200 -0.32 43.85 4.76
CA LEU A 200 0.88 44.55 5.24
C LEU A 200 2.00 44.50 4.18
N PRO A 201 2.21 45.56 3.39
CA PRO A 201 3.48 45.74 2.69
C PRO A 201 4.53 46.17 3.73
N LEU A 202 5.53 45.32 3.96
CA LEU A 202 6.82 45.76 4.51
C LEU A 202 7.73 46.17 3.35
#